data_AF-A0A5E7YPG2-F1
#
_entry.id   AF-A0A5E7YPG2-F1
#
_cell.length_a   1.000
_cell.length_b   1.000
_cell.length_c   1.000
_cell.angle_alpha   90.00
_cell.angle_beta   90.00
_cell.angle_gamma   90.00
#
_symmetry.space_group_name_H-M   'P 1'
#
loop_
_entity.id
_entity.type
_entity.pdbx_description
1 polymer ?
#
loop_
_entity_poly.entity_id
_entity_poly.type
_entity_poly.pdbx_seq_one_letter_code
_entity_poly.pdbx_strand_id
1 'polypeptide(L)' 'MSRLKQSQNIDSLISSIQTVIKNQCSLSEKDLIVLNEAKVTLEMLKKKKGKTNEQVLKEIVKVVELLAKFFS' A
#
# COMPACT_ATOMS: atom_id res chain seq x y z
N MET A 1 -12.38 9.35 10.06
CA MET A 1 -12.63 7.91 9.87
C MET A 1 -12.31 7.17 11.18
N SER A 2 -13.07 6.14 11.57
CA SER A 2 -12.73 5.35 12.77
C SER A 2 -11.46 4.53 12.54
N ARG A 3 -10.72 4.21 13.63
CA ARG A 3 -9.52 3.36 13.56
C ARG A 3 -9.82 1.99 12.93
N LEU A 4 -10.98 1.42 13.25
CA LEU A 4 -11.42 0.15 12.67
C LEU A 4 -11.58 0.26 11.16
N LYS A 5 -12.28 1.30 10.68
CA LYS A 5 -12.51 1.50 9.25
C LYS A 5 -11.20 1.80 8.50
N GLN A 6 -10.29 2.54 9.12
CA GLN A 6 -8.95 2.77 8.57
C GLN A 6 -8.18 1.47 8.41
N SER A 7 -8.17 0.61 9.44
CA SER A 7 -7.49 -0.70 9.36
C SER A 7 -8.10 -1.58 8.27
N GLN A 8 -9.43 -1.66 8.19
CA GLN A 8 -10.13 -2.42 7.14
C GLN A 8 -9.78 -1.92 5.74
N ASN A 9 -9.70 -0.61 5.55
CA ASN A 9 -9.31 -0.04 4.26
C ASN A 9 -7.85 -0.38 3.90
N ILE A 10 -6.93 -0.33 4.87
CA ILE A 10 -5.53 -0.74 4.65
C ILE A 10 -5.46 -2.24 4.30
N ASP A 11 -6.23 -3.08 4.99
CA ASP A 11 -6.30 -4.51 4.71
C ASP A 11 -6.83 -4.81 3.31
N SER A 12 -7.87 -4.08 2.89
CA SER A 12 -8.41 -4.19 1.54
C SER A 12 -7.35 -3.83 0.48
N LEU A 13 -6.58 -2.75 0.70
CA LEU A 13 -5.53 -2.32 -0.22
C LEU A 13 -4.38 -3.34 -0.31
N ILE A 14 -3.93 -3.88 0.82
CA ILE A 14 -2.91 -4.94 0.86
C ILE A 14 -3.39 -6.16 0.06
N SER A 15 -4.63 -6.58 0.28
CA SER A 15 -5.24 -7.72 -0.43
C SER A 15 -5.28 -7.46 -1.94
N SER A 16 -5.74 -6.29 -2.38
CA SER A 16 -5.77 -5.92 -3.80
C SER A 16 -4.38 -5.95 -4.44
N ILE A 17 -3.35 -5.42 -3.78
CA ILE A 17 -1.96 -5.48 -4.28
C ILE A 17 -1.48 -6.93 -4.39
N GLN A 18 -1.78 -7.78 -3.40
CA GLN A 18 -1.42 -9.20 -3.46
C GLN A 18 -2.13 -9.93 -4.61
N THR A 19 -3.39 -9.60 -4.88
CA THR A 19 -4.13 -10.15 -6.03
C THR A 19 -3.46 -9.76 -7.34
N VAL A 20 -3.04 -8.50 -7.51
CA VAL A 20 -2.31 -8.05 -8.71
C VAL A 20 -1.00 -8.81 -8.87
N ILE A 21 -0.19 -8.90 -7.80
CA ILE A 21 1.10 -9.63 -7.82
C ILE A 21 0.90 -11.10 -8.21
N LYS A 22 -0.13 -11.77 -7.68
CA LYS A 22 -0.37 -13.21 -7.93
C LYS A 22 -0.94 -13.50 -9.31
N ASN A 23 -1.77 -12.61 -9.84
CA ASN A 23 -2.58 -12.91 -11.02
C ASN A 23 -2.02 -12.32 -12.32
N GLN A 24 -1.10 -11.36 -12.26
CA GLN A 24 -0.53 -10.75 -13.45
C GLN A 24 0.76 -11.45 -13.89
N CYS A 25 0.72 -12.10 -15.05
CA CYS A 25 1.88 -12.77 -15.66
C CYS A 25 2.82 -11.81 -16.41
N SER A 26 2.44 -10.53 -16.57
CA SER A 26 3.17 -9.53 -17.34
C SER A 26 3.96 -8.53 -16.50
N LEU A 27 4.01 -8.71 -15.18
CA LEU A 27 4.73 -7.80 -14.30
C LEU A 27 6.24 -7.91 -14.57
N SER A 28 6.88 -6.77 -14.85
CA SER A 28 8.33 -6.70 -14.86
C SER A 28 8.89 -6.83 -13.44
N GLU A 29 10.19 -7.09 -13.33
CA GLU A 29 10.87 -7.07 -12.03
C GLU A 29 10.72 -5.72 -11.32
N LYS A 30 10.73 -4.62 -12.07
CA LYS A 30 10.52 -3.27 -11.54
C LYS A 30 9.11 -3.11 -10.97
N ASP A 31 8.10 -3.63 -11.66
CA ASP A 31 6.72 -3.58 -11.18
C ASP A 31 6.54 -4.37 -9.88
N LEU A 32 7.17 -5.55 -9.80
CA LEU A 32 7.17 -6.37 -8.60
C LEU A 32 7.84 -5.64 -7.42
N ILE A 33 8.95 -4.95 -7.65
CA ILE A 33 9.62 -4.14 -6.61
C ILE A 33 8.67 -3.05 -6.11
N VAL A 34 8.09 -2.27 -7.03
CA VAL A 34 7.18 -1.16 -6.69
C VAL A 34 5.96 -1.65 -5.91
N LEU A 35 5.32 -2.73 -6.35
CA LEU A 35 4.14 -3.30 -5.69
C LEU A 35 4.49 -3.87 -4.31
N ASN A 36 5.65 -4.50 -4.15
CA ASN A 36 6.10 -5.00 -2.85
C ASN A 36 6.45 -3.86 -1.88
N GLU A 37 7.10 -2.78 -2.33
CA GLU A 37 7.37 -1.60 -1.51
C GLU A 37 6.07 -0.92 -1.03
N ALA A 38 5.09 -0.80 -1.92
CA ALA A 38 3.77 -0.25 -1.58
C ALA A 38 3.08 -1.11 -0.50
N LYS A 39 3.11 -2.43 -0.67
CA LYS A 39 2.56 -3.39 0.29
C LYS A 39 3.24 -3.29 1.67
N VAL A 40 4.57 -3.28 1.72
CA VAL A 40 5.33 -3.16 2.99
C VAL A 40 5.01 -1.85 3.71
N THR A 41 4.89 -0.75 2.97
CA THR A 41 4.53 0.56 3.53
C THR A 41 3.14 0.53 4.17
N LEU A 42 2.16 -0.12 3.55
CA LEU A 42 0.81 -0.31 4.11
C LEU A 42 0.82 -1.21 5.36
N GLU A 43 1.58 -2.30 5.37
CA GLU A 43 1.73 -3.17 6.55
C GLU A 43 2.35 -2.41 7.74
N MET A 44 3.36 -1.58 7.48
CA MET A 44 3.97 -0.66 8.44
C MET A 44 2.98 0.41 8.92
N LEU A 45 2.08 0.85 8.04
CA LEU A 45 1.00 1.77 8.39
C LEU A 45 0.03 1.16 9.39
N LYS A 46 -0.38 -0.09 9.16
CA LYS A 46 -1.28 -0.86 10.04
C LYS A 46 -0.68 -1.15 11.41
N LYS A 47 0.60 -1.54 11.50
CA LYS A 47 1.23 -1.99 12.76
C LYS A 47 1.49 -0.86 13.76
N LYS A 48 1.77 0.37 13.31
CA LYS A 48 2.12 1.49 14.20
C LYS A 48 0.89 2.04 14.92
N LYS A 49 0.86 1.92 16.25
CA LYS A 49 -0.11 2.62 17.12
C LYS A 49 0.30 4.09 17.29
N GLY A 50 -0.68 4.99 17.42
CA GLY A 50 -0.44 6.38 17.85
C GLY A 50 0.11 7.36 16.81
N LYS A 51 -0.08 7.11 15.50
CA LYS A 51 0.32 8.05 14.45
C LYS A 51 -0.55 9.30 14.43
N THR A 52 0.08 10.43 14.11
CA THR A 52 -0.66 11.65 13.75
C THR A 52 -1.29 11.50 12.37
N ASN A 53 -2.35 12.27 12.10
CA ASN A 53 -2.98 12.29 10.77
C ASN A 53 -1.98 12.65 9.66
N GLU A 54 -1.02 13.52 9.95
CA GLU A 54 0.03 13.93 9.03
C GLU A 54 0.99 12.78 8.67
N GLN A 55 1.42 12.00 9.67
CA GLN A 55 2.24 10.81 9.43
C GLN A 55 1.50 9.77 8.59
N VAL A 56 0.20 9.59 8.85
CA VAL A 56 -0.64 8.71 8.04
C VAL A 56 -0.71 9.22 6.60
N LEU A 57 -0.98 10.51 6.41
CA LEU A 57 -1.06 11.13 5.10
C LEU A 57 0.25 10.97 4.32
N LYS A 58 1.39 11.20 4.97
CA LYS A 58 2.72 11.05 4.34
C LYS A 58 2.97 9.63 3.84
N GLU A 59 2.62 8.60 4.62
CA GLU A 59 2.77 7.22 4.16
C GLU A 59 1.78 6.88 3.03
N ILE A 60 0.56 7.44 3.05
CA ILE A 60 -0.40 7.28 1.95
C ILE A 60 0.11 7.91 0.66
N VAL A 61 0.66 9.13 0.73
CA VAL A 61 1.25 9.82 -0.43
C VAL A 61 2.35 8.97 -1.07
N LYS A 62 3.26 8.41 -0.27
CA LYS A 62 4.30 7.49 -0.79
C LYS A 62 3.71 6.27 -1.50
N VAL A 63 2.67 5.66 -0.93
CA VAL A 63 1.99 4.51 -1.56
C VAL A 63 1.37 4.92 -2.89
N VAL A 64 0.73 6.08 -2.97
CA VAL A 64 0.14 6.61 -4.21
C VAL A 64 1.23 6.90 -5.24
N GLU A 65 2.36 7.48 -4.84
CA GLU A 65 3.51 7.73 -5.72
C GLU A 65 4.11 6.43 -6.29
N LEU A 66 4.24 5.39 -5.45
CA LEU A 66 4.70 4.07 -5.90
C LEU A 66 3.72 3.49 -6.92
N LEU A 67 2.41 3.49 -6.60
CA LEU A 67 1.41 2.98 -7.53
C LEU A 67 1.33 3.80 -8.82
N ALA A 68 1.55 5.12 -8.77
CA ALA A 68 1.61 5.96 -9.97
C ALA A 68 2.76 5.56 -10.89
N LYS A 69 3.93 5.21 -10.34
CA LYS A 69 5.07 4.67 -11.11
C LYS A 69 4.77 3.32 -11.76
N PHE A 70 3.89 2.52 -11.16
CA PHE A 70 3.46 1.24 -11.74
C PHE A 70 2.50 1.42 -12.93
N PHE A 71 1.68 2.47 -12.92
CA PHE A 71 0.72 2.75 -14.00
C PHE A 71 1.23 3.68 -15.11
N SER A 72 2.44 4.24 -14.96
CA SER A 72 3.08 5.14 -15.93
C SER A 72 4.01 4.37 -16.85
#